data_AF-A0A4Y2ILG2-F1
#
_entry.id   AF-A0A4Y2ILG2-F1
#
_cell.length_a   1.000
_cell.length_b   1.000
_cell.length_c   1.000
_cell.angle_alpha   90.00
_cell.angle_beta   90.00
_cell.angle_gamma   90.00
#
_symmetry.space_group_name_H-M   'P 1'
#
loop_
_entity.id
_entity.type
_entity.pdbx_description
1 polymer ?
#
loop_
_entity_poly.entity_id
_entity_poly.type
_entity_poly.pdbx_seq_one_letter_code
_entity_poly.pdbx_strand_id
1 'polypeptide(L)'
;MALAPLIPTQPTIQPVWGAAAKTHIKKLEILQNSTLRMITDAPWFIRNKNILHDLRVPTIKEFFSNLAINFFNQIDKHSNPAIRSIPKYDPSTNRKKRRPRTLLLQDK
;
A
#
# COMPACT_ATOMS: atom_id res chain seq x y z
N MET A 1 24.94 -10.20 30.07
CA MET A 1 23.77 -10.86 29.45
C MET A 1 22.55 -9.97 29.66
N ALA A 2 22.15 -9.24 28.63
CA ALA A 2 20.81 -8.67 28.50
C ALA A 2 20.48 -8.74 27.01
N LEU A 3 19.70 -9.75 26.63
CA LEU A 3 19.21 -9.89 25.27
C LEU A 3 18.19 -8.78 25.05
N ALA A 4 18.58 -7.74 24.33
CA ALA A 4 17.65 -6.77 23.79
C ALA A 4 16.61 -7.54 22.96
N PRO A 5 15.30 -7.43 23.27
CA PRO A 5 14.29 -8.09 22.47
C PRO A 5 14.38 -7.49 21.08
N LEU A 6 14.63 -8.35 20.10
CA LEU A 6 14.42 -8.10 18.68
C LEU A 6 13.00 -7.51 18.56
N ILE A 7 12.89 -6.19 18.48
CA ILE A 7 11.65 -5.55 18.06
C ILE A 7 11.35 -6.24 16.73
N PRO A 8 10.23 -6.96 16.58
CA PRO A 8 9.85 -7.42 15.27
C PRO A 8 9.70 -6.15 14.46
N THR A 9 10.68 -5.85 13.61
CA THR A 9 10.59 -4.79 12.64
C THR A 9 9.50 -5.24 11.69
N GLN A 10 8.24 -5.01 12.07
CA GLN A 10 7.22 -4.68 11.11
C GLN A 10 7.94 -3.69 10.21
N PRO A 11 8.24 -4.03 8.94
CA PRO A 11 8.77 -3.02 8.05
C PRO A 11 7.78 -1.89 8.20
N THR A 12 8.23 -0.74 8.67
CA THR A 12 7.40 0.46 8.68
C THR A 12 7.21 0.75 7.21
N ILE A 13 6.27 0.05 6.57
CA ILE A 13 5.91 0.21 5.17
C ILE A 13 5.16 1.52 5.18
N GLN A 14 5.95 2.59 5.14
CA GLN A 14 5.49 3.94 5.10
C GLN A 14 4.55 4.04 3.89
N PRO A 15 3.47 4.82 3.97
CA PRO A 15 2.54 4.98 2.86
C PRO A 15 3.13 5.86 1.73
N VAL A 16 4.47 5.89 1.60
CA VAL A 16 5.24 6.59 0.57
C VAL A 16 4.79 6.20 -0.84
N TRP A 17 4.33 4.96 -1.02
CA TRP A 17 3.78 4.45 -2.27
C TRP A 17 2.53 5.21 -2.73
N GLY A 18 1.80 5.85 -1.82
CA GLY A 18 0.70 6.75 -2.17
C GLY A 18 1.11 8.03 -2.89
N ALA A 19 2.37 8.42 -2.77
CA ALA A 19 2.94 9.53 -3.52
C ALA A 19 3.67 9.09 -4.81
N ALA A 20 3.78 7.79 -5.08
CA ALA A 20 4.52 7.28 -6.22
C ALA A 20 3.87 7.69 -7.56
N ALA A 21 4.71 7.85 -8.58
CA ALA A 21 4.24 8.13 -9.94
C ALA A 21 3.49 6.91 -10.50
N LYS A 22 2.48 7.18 -11.34
CA LYS A 22 1.66 6.14 -12.00
C LYS A 22 2.52 5.12 -12.75
N THR A 23 3.64 5.54 -13.32
CA THR A 23 4.59 4.69 -14.06
C THR A 23 5.22 3.62 -13.18
N HIS A 24 5.63 3.94 -11.96
CA HIS A 24 6.20 2.98 -11.02
C HIS A 24 5.14 2.00 -10.52
N ILE A 25 3.94 2.48 -10.21
CA ILE A 25 2.82 1.62 -9.80
C ILE A 25 2.49 0.62 -10.92
N LYS A 26 2.43 1.08 -12.18
CA LYS A 26 2.18 0.21 -13.33
C LYS A 26 3.26 -0.87 -13.50
N LYS A 27 4.54 -0.54 -13.26
CA LYS A 27 5.63 -1.54 -13.29
C LYS A 27 5.42 -2.62 -12.22
N LEU A 28 4.99 -2.24 -11.01
CA LEU A 28 4.68 -3.19 -9.95
C LEU A 28 3.47 -4.07 -10.29
N GLU A 29 2.41 -3.50 -10.89
CA GLU A 29 1.26 -4.28 -11.37
C GLU A 29 1.67 -5.29 -12.45
N ILE A 30 2.56 -4.91 -13.38
CA ILE A 30 3.10 -5.83 -14.40
C ILE A 30 3.89 -6.96 -13.74
N LEU A 31 4.75 -6.64 -12.78
CA LEU A 31 5.55 -7.62 -12.05
C LEU A 31 4.66 -8.60 -11.26
N GLN A 32 3.64 -8.09 -10.57
CA GLN A 32 2.64 -8.90 -9.86
C GLN A 32 1.97 -9.87 -10.85
N ASN A 33 1.42 -9.36 -11.94
CA ASN A 33 0.71 -10.17 -12.93
C ASN A 33 1.60 -11.24 -13.58
N SER A 34 2.85 -10.88 -13.91
CA SER A 34 3.83 -11.83 -14.47
C SER A 34 4.15 -12.95 -13.48
N THR A 35 4.34 -12.61 -12.21
CA THR A 35 4.66 -13.57 -11.15
C THR A 35 3.50 -14.53 -10.91
N LEU A 36 2.27 -14.02 -10.82
CA LEU A 36 1.08 -14.86 -10.61
C LEU A 36 0.84 -15.81 -11.78
N ARG A 37 1.08 -15.37 -13.02
CA ARG A 37 1.01 -16.24 -14.19
C ARG A 37 2.04 -17.36 -14.16
N MET A 38 3.28 -17.03 -13.76
CA MET A 38 4.35 -18.03 -13.64
C MET A 38 4.03 -19.07 -12.56
N ILE A 39 3.42 -18.67 -11.45
CA ILE A 39 3.02 -19.58 -10.37
C ILE A 39 1.86 -20.50 -10.79
N THR A 40 0.90 -19.97 -11.54
CA THR A 40 -0.32 -20.70 -11.95
C THR A 40 -0.19 -21.44 -13.27
N ASP A 41 0.94 -21.29 -13.96
CA ASP A 41 1.15 -21.73 -15.34
C ASP A 41 0.01 -21.32 -16.28
N ALA A 42 -0.54 -20.11 -16.06
CA ALA A 42 -1.76 -19.67 -16.73
C ALA A 42 -1.48 -19.21 -18.17
N PRO A 43 -2.18 -19.77 -19.19
CA PRO A 43 -2.00 -19.36 -20.57
C PRO A 43 -2.40 -17.90 -20.83
N TRP A 44 -1.82 -17.31 -21.87
CA TRP A 44 -1.90 -15.86 -22.16
C TRP A 44 -3.34 -15.33 -22.29
N PHE A 45 -4.29 -16.16 -22.76
CA PHE A 45 -5.68 -15.77 -22.96
C PHE A 45 -6.51 -15.66 -21.66
N ILE A 46 -6.05 -16.24 -20.55
CA ILE A 46 -6.70 -16.07 -19.25
C ILE A 46 -6.53 -14.63 -18.80
N ARG A 47 -7.60 -13.96 -18.36
CA ARG A 47 -7.50 -12.58 -17.89
C ARG A 47 -6.78 -12.52 -16.54
N ASN A 48 -5.87 -11.55 -16.35
CA ASN A 48 -5.17 -11.36 -15.08
C ASN A 48 -6.13 -11.16 -13.89
N LYS A 49 -7.28 -10.53 -14.12
CA LYS A 49 -8.33 -10.38 -13.09
C LYS A 49 -8.86 -11.71 -12.58
N ASN A 50 -9.00 -12.71 -13.46
CA ASN A 50 -9.47 -14.04 -13.07
C ASN A 50 -8.41 -14.72 -12.19
N ILE A 51 -7.14 -14.68 -12.61
CA ILE A 51 -6.01 -15.24 -11.82
C ILE A 51 -5.96 -14.60 -10.43
N LEU A 52 -6.09 -13.27 -10.34
CA LEU A 52 -6.12 -12.55 -9.06
C LEU A 52 -7.30 -12.98 -8.18
N HIS A 53 -8.50 -13.10 -8.77
CA HIS A 53 -9.71 -13.53 -8.07
C HIS A 53 -9.59 -14.98 -7.57
N ASP A 54 -9.13 -15.88 -8.42
CA ASP A 54 -8.99 -17.31 -8.10
C ASP A 54 -7.96 -17.55 -7.00
N LEU A 55 -6.85 -16.79 -7.02
CA LEU A 55 -5.83 -16.80 -5.97
C LEU A 55 -6.19 -15.95 -4.74
N ARG A 56 -7.30 -15.19 -4.78
CA ARG A 56 -7.72 -14.23 -3.75
C ARG A 56 -6.62 -13.22 -3.39
N VAL A 57 -5.82 -12.81 -4.36
CA VAL A 57 -4.71 -11.86 -4.18
C VAL A 57 -5.22 -10.44 -4.46
N PRO A 58 -5.03 -9.48 -3.53
CA PRO A 58 -5.41 -8.09 -3.77
C PRO A 58 -4.53 -7.47 -4.87
N THR A 59 -5.11 -6.54 -5.61
CA THR A 59 -4.33 -5.74 -6.56
C THR A 59 -3.29 -4.87 -5.83
N ILE A 60 -2.21 -4.47 -6.51
CA ILE A 60 -1.23 -3.53 -5.96
C ILE A 60 -1.88 -2.25 -5.39
N LYS A 61 -2.94 -1.75 -6.04
CA LYS A 61 -3.66 -0.57 -5.58
C LYS A 61 -4.40 -0.82 -4.27
N GLU A 62 -5.20 -1.88 -4.19
CA GLU A 62 -5.92 -2.25 -2.97
C GLU A 62 -4.95 -2.54 -1.83
N PHE A 63 -3.83 -3.20 -2.12
CA PHE A 63 -2.76 -3.43 -1.15
C PHE A 63 -2.22 -2.10 -0.59
N PHE A 64 -1.94 -1.12 -1.44
CA PHE A 64 -1.50 0.21 -0.98
C PHE A 64 -2.58 0.98 -0.23
N SER A 65 -3.85 0.90 -0.64
CA SER A 65 -4.96 1.51 0.10
C SER A 65 -5.08 0.91 1.50
N ASN A 66 -5.10 -0.42 1.61
CA ASN A 66 -5.16 -1.12 2.89
C ASN A 66 -3.97 -0.80 3.79
N LEU A 67 -2.76 -0.73 3.22
CA LEU A 67 -1.57 -0.29 3.95
C LEU A 67 -1.70 1.14 4.46
N ALA A 68 -2.16 2.06 3.62
CA ALA A 68 -2.36 3.45 4.01
C ALA A 68 -3.38 3.56 5.14
N ILE A 69 -4.52 2.87 5.04
CA ILE A 69 -5.57 2.81 6.07
C ILE A 69 -4.97 2.33 7.39
N ASN A 70 -4.28 1.18 7.39
CA ASN A 70 -3.68 0.61 8.59
C ASN A 70 -2.66 1.56 9.23
N PHE A 71 -1.82 2.19 8.42
CA PHE A 71 -0.82 3.14 8.90
C PHE A 71 -1.45 4.38 9.55
N PHE A 72 -2.44 5.00 8.90
CA PHE A 72 -3.10 6.19 9.48
C PHE A 72 -3.91 5.83 10.73
N ASN A 73 -4.58 4.67 10.73
CA ASN A 73 -5.27 4.17 11.93
C ASN A 73 -4.31 3.93 13.09
N GLN A 74 -3.09 3.46 12.83
CA GLN A 74 -2.07 3.30 13.86
C GLN A 74 -1.57 4.65 14.40
N ILE A 75 -1.35 5.63 13.52
CA ILE A 75 -0.97 6.99 13.94
C ILE A 75 -2.05 7.62 14.82
N ASP A 76 -3.32 7.48 14.44
CA ASP A 76 -4.43 8.07 15.18
C ASP A 76 -4.62 7.43 16.57
N LYS A 77 -4.30 6.15 16.71
CA LYS A 77 -4.31 5.40 17.99
C LYS A 77 -3.04 5.58 18.83
N HIS A 78 -2.02 6.25 18.30
CA HIS A 78 -0.71 6.32 18.97
C HIS A 78 -0.76 7.18 20.24
N SER A 79 -0.14 6.72 21.33
CA SER A 79 -0.14 7.42 22.62
C SER A 79 0.59 8.77 22.59
N ASN A 80 1.62 8.89 21.76
CA ASN A 80 2.41 10.12 21.64
C ASN A 80 1.65 11.20 20.81
N PRO A 81 1.31 12.36 21.40
CA PRO A 81 0.59 13.42 20.72
C PRO A 81 1.38 14.05 19.56
N ALA A 82 2.72 14.03 19.60
CA ALA A 82 3.55 14.53 18.51
C ALA A 82 3.32 13.71 17.24
N ILE A 83 3.25 12.38 17.35
CA ILE A 83 3.03 11.48 16.21
C ILE A 83 1.62 11.69 15.62
N ARG A 84 0.61 11.85 16.47
CA ARG A 84 -0.76 12.15 16.06
C ARG A 84 -0.88 13.50 15.33
N SER A 85 0.04 14.44 15.59
CA SER A 85 0.05 15.74 14.94
C SER A 85 0.69 15.76 13.54
N ILE A 86 1.51 14.75 13.18
CA ILE A 86 2.25 14.68 11.91
C ILE A 86 1.34 14.72 10.68
N PRO A 87 0.23 13.96 10.59
CA PRO A 87 -0.57 13.91 9.38
C PRO A 87 -1.67 15.00 9.31
N LYS A 88 -1.57 16.10 10.07
CA LYS A 88 -2.53 17.22 10.03
C LYS A 88 -2.42 18.00 8.71
N TYR A 89 -3.01 17.47 7.65
CA TYR A 89 -3.30 18.21 6.44
C TYR A 89 -4.59 17.68 5.83
N ASP A 90 -5.34 18.59 5.19
CA ASP A 90 -6.56 18.23 4.48
C ASP A 90 -6.20 17.49 3.17
N PRO A 91 -6.56 16.21 3.02
CA PRO A 91 -6.25 15.43 1.82
C PRO A 91 -7.08 15.87 0.60
N SER A 92 -8.15 16.66 0.78
CA SER A 92 -8.98 17.21 -0.30
C SER A 92 -8.39 18.47 -0.93
N THR A 93 -7.45 19.15 -0.25
CA THR A 93 -6.79 20.33 -0.82
C THR A 93 -5.94 19.94 -2.02
N ASN A 94 -6.28 20.48 -3.19
CA ASN A 94 -5.58 20.20 -4.44
C ASN A 94 -4.15 20.77 -4.37
N ARG A 95 -3.18 19.92 -4.04
CA ARG A 95 -1.76 20.27 -4.02
C ARG A 95 -1.07 19.68 -5.25
N LYS A 96 -0.14 20.43 -5.83
CA LYS A 96 0.69 20.02 -6.98
C LYS A 96 1.50 18.72 -6.75
N LYS A 97 1.54 18.17 -5.53
CA LYS A 97 2.27 16.94 -5.16
C LYS A 97 1.33 15.95 -4.49
N ARG A 98 1.35 14.69 -4.94
CA ARG A 98 0.62 13.58 -4.32
C ARG A 98 1.12 13.33 -2.91
N ARG A 99 0.20 13.04 -2.00
CA ARG A 99 0.51 12.74 -0.61
C ARG A 99 -0.05 11.37 -0.24
N PRO A 100 0.59 10.67 0.72
CA PRO A 100 0.14 9.36 1.17
C PRO A 100 -1.35 9.29 1.60
N ARG A 101 -1.87 10.33 2.27
CA ARG A 101 -3.26 10.37 2.75
C ARG A 101 -4.29 10.56 1.62
N THR A 102 -3.85 10.97 0.43
CA THR A 102 -4.72 11.06 -0.75
C THR A 102 -5.17 9.68 -1.25
N LEU A 103 -4.45 8.61 -0.94
CA LEU A 103 -4.91 7.24 -1.25
C LEU A 103 -6.25 6.91 -0.60
N LEU A 104 -6.52 7.45 0.59
CA LEU A 104 -7.79 7.25 1.30
C LEU A 104 -9.01 7.85 0.56
N LEU A 105 -8.79 8.72 -0.43
CA LEU A 105 -9.83 9.41 -1.19
C LEU A 105 -10.01 8.84 -2.62
N GLN A 106 -9.14 7.92 -3.07
CA GLN A 106 -9.17 7.41 -4.45
C GLN A 106 -10.21 6.31 -4.69
N ASP A 107 -10.83 5.80 -3.62
CA ASP A 107 -11.79 4.69 -3.66
C ASP A 107 -13.25 5.16 -3.91
N LYS A 108 -13.46 6.26 -4.64
CA LYS A 108 -14.81 6.79 -4.96
C LYS A 108 -15.05 6.87 -6.47
#